data_AF-A0A3G1B0Z3-F1
#
_entry.id   AF-A0A3G1B0Z3-F1
#
_cell.length_a   1.000
_cell.length_b   1.000
_cell.length_c   1.000
_cell.angle_alpha   90.00
_cell.angle_beta   90.00
_cell.angle_gamma   90.00
#
_symmetry.space_group_name_H-M   'P 1'
#
loop_
_entity.id
_entity.type
_entity.pdbx_description
1 polymer ?
#
loop_
_entity_poly.entity_id
_entity_poly.type
_entity_poly.pdbx_seq_one_letter_code
_entity_poly.pdbx_strand_id
1 'polypeptide(L)' 'MMTTLALIILVAASVFVIIELNQASADGKILPKDEPNFKPKITKITENGKELEIIEFKSKIKQ' A
#
# COMPACT_ATOMS: atom_id res chain seq x y z
N MET A 1 43.89 1.99 12.08
CA MET A 1 43.73 1.02 10.97
C MET A 1 42.62 0.00 11.25
N MET A 2 42.67 -0.77 12.34
CA MET A 2 41.60 -1.74 12.68
C MET A 2 40.22 -1.11 12.91
N THR A 3 40.14 0.04 13.57
CA THR A 3 38.87 0.73 13.84
C THR A 3 38.23 1.29 12.56
N THR A 4 39.06 1.79 11.64
CA THR A 4 38.62 2.25 10.32
C THR A 4 38.07 1.09 9.48
N LEU A 5 38.72 -0.08 9.54
CA LEU A 5 38.26 -1.29 8.84
C LEU A 5 36.94 -1.80 9.42
N ALA A 6 36.80 -1.82 10.75
CA ALA A 6 35.55 -2.21 11.42
C ALA A 6 34.39 -1.26 11.04
N LEU A 7 34.65 0.04 10.93
CA LEU A 7 33.65 1.02 10.52
C LEU A 7 33.19 0.79 9.08
N ILE A 8 34.10 0.51 8.15
CA ILE A 8 33.77 0.23 6.74
C ILE A 8 32.90 -1.03 6.64
N ILE A 9 33.22 -2.09 7.39
CA ILE A 9 32.43 -3.33 7.39
C ILE A 9 31.03 -3.08 7.96
N LEU A 10 30.92 -2.31 9.04
CA LEU A 10 29.63 -1.99 9.65
C LEU A 10 28.73 -1.17 8.70
N VAL A 11 29.31 -0.17 8.02
CA VAL A 11 28.59 0.64 7.03
C VAL A 11 28.14 -0.23 5.85
N ALA A 12 29.02 -1.08 5.31
CA ALA A 12 28.65 -1.97 4.21
C ALA A 12 27.49 -2.92 4.59
N ALA A 13 27.54 -3.54 5.78
CA ALA A 13 26.47 -4.41 6.26
C ALA A 13 25.14 -3.66 6.42
N SER A 14 25.15 -2.42 6.90
CA SER A 14 23.93 -1.61 7.04
C SER A 14 23.25 -1.30 5.70
N VAL A 15 24.03 -1.11 4.63
CA VAL A 15 23.51 -0.85 3.28
C VAL A 15 22.77 -2.06 2.74
N PHE A 16 23.30 -3.27 2.93
CA PHE A 16 22.62 -4.51 2.51
C PHE A 16 21.25 -4.68 3.18
N VAL A 17 21.19 -4.46 4.50
CA VAL A 17 19.93 -4.57 5.26
C VAL A 17 18.89 -3.54 4.79
N ILE A 18 19.30 -2.30 4.49
CA ILE A 18 18.39 -1.26 4.00
C ILE A 18 17.85 -1.61 2.61
N ILE A 19 18.66 -2.21 1.73
CA ILE A 19 18.23 -2.62 0.39
C ILE A 19 17.21 -3.76 0.49
N GLU A 20 17.47 -4.79 1.29
CA GLU A 20 16.54 -5.92 1.47
C GLU A 20 15.20 -5.48 2.05
N LEU A 21 15.19 -4.61 3.08
CA LEU A 21 13.96 -4.10 3.69
C LEU A 21 13.11 -3.27 2.71
N ASN A 22 13.76 -2.50 1.84
CA ASN A 22 13.06 -1.70 0.82
C ASN A 22 12.52 -2.57 -0.32
N GLN A 23 13.23 -3.63 -0.72
CA GLN A 23 12.76 -4.57 -1.74
C GLN A 23 11.60 -5.43 -1.20
N ALA A 24 11.71 -5.95 0.03
CA ALA A 24 10.63 -6.69 0.68
C ALA A 24 9.36 -5.85 0.88
N SER A 25 9.49 -4.53 0.99
CA SER A 25 8.34 -3.61 1.09
C SER A 25 7.66 -3.31 -0.25
N ALA A 26 8.24 -3.73 -1.37
CA ALA A 26 7.73 -3.52 -2.72
C ALA A 26 7.04 -4.78 -3.30
N ASP A 27 7.50 -5.97 -2.90
CA ASP A 27 6.87 -7.25 -3.28
C ASP A 27 5.53 -7.42 -2.53
N GLY A 28 4.44 -7.03 -3.19
CA GLY A 28 3.08 -7.18 -2.68
C GLY A 28 2.27 -5.89 -2.60
N LYS A 29 2.88 -4.73 -2.88
CA LYS A 29 2.13 -3.48 -3.04
C LYS A 29 1.60 -3.39 -4.46
N ILE A 30 0.28 -3.40 -4.58
CA ILE A 30 -0.41 -3.11 -5.84
C ILE A 30 -0.04 -1.68 -6.23
N LEU A 31 0.46 -1.48 -7.44
CA LEU A 31 0.77 -0.13 -7.92
C LEU A 31 -0.53 0.66 -8.03
N PRO A 32 -0.56 1.97 -7.73
CA PRO A 32 -1.80 2.78 -7.80
C PRO A 32 -2.53 2.72 -9.16
N LYS A 33 -1.82 2.45 -10.25
CA LYS A 33 -2.39 2.23 -11.60
C LYS A 33 -3.11 0.89 -11.75
N ASP A 34 -2.71 -0.10 -10.97
CA ASP A 34 -3.20 -1.48 -10.96
C ASP A 34 -4.23 -1.69 -9.84
N GLU A 35 -4.39 -0.70 -8.96
CA GLU A 35 -5.49 -0.67 -8.00
C GLU A 35 -6.83 -0.73 -8.76
N PRO A 36 -7.72 -1.65 -8.40
CA PRO A 36 -9.04 -1.65 -8.99
C PRO A 36 -9.71 -0.32 -8.62
N ASN A 37 -9.96 0.50 -9.65
CA ASN A 37 -10.64 1.79 -9.56
C ASN A 37 -12.10 1.61 -9.10
N PHE A 38 -12.29 1.19 -7.85
CA PHE A 38 -13.56 1.10 -7.16
C PHE A 38 -13.87 2.49 -6.63
N LYS A 39 -14.34 3.39 -7.50
CA LYS A 39 -14.97 4.63 -7.02
C LYS A 39 -16.36 4.25 -6.52
N PRO A 40 -16.61 4.15 -5.20
CA PRO A 40 -17.94 3.87 -4.73
C PRO A 40 -18.86 5.01 -5.13
N LYS A 41 -20.07 4.68 -5.56
CA LYS A 41 -21.12 5.66 -5.71
C LYS A 41 -21.87 5.71 -4.38
N ILE A 42 -21.82 6.86 -3.72
CA ILE A 42 -22.51 7.10 -2.46
C ILE A 42 -23.83 7.79 -2.78
N THR A 43 -24.94 7.21 -2.34
CA THR A 43 -26.28 7.79 -2.45
C THR A 43 -26.84 7.97 -1.06
N LYS A 44 -27.25 9.19 -0.71
CA LYS A 44 -27.90 9.50 0.56
C LYS A 44 -29.39 9.67 0.35
N ILE A 45 -30.20 8.96 1.13
CA ILE A 45 -31.66 9.06 1.09
C ILE A 45 -32.20 9.22 2.51
N THR A 46 -33.37 9.82 2.65
CA THR A 46 -34.09 9.88 3.91
C THR A 46 -35.35 9.04 3.79
N GLU A 47 -35.45 7.96 4.56
CA GLU A 47 -36.59 7.05 4.58
C GLU A 47 -37.13 6.94 6.01
N ASN A 48 -38.43 7.18 6.21
CA ASN A 48 -39.08 7.17 7.53
C ASN A 48 -38.41 8.09 8.57
N GLY A 49 -37.89 9.25 8.13
CA GLY A 49 -37.20 10.21 8.99
C GLY A 49 -35.78 9.79 9.40
N LYS A 50 -35.25 8.70 8.85
CA LYS A 50 -33.85 8.25 9.06
C LYS A 50 -33.03 8.51 7.80
N GLU A 51 -31.82 9.03 7.99
CA GLU A 51 -30.84 9.17 6.92
C GLU A 51 -30.17 7.82 6.67
N LEU A 52 -30.18 7.38 5.42
CA LEU A 52 -29.56 6.14 4.95
C LEU A 52 -28.48 6.49 3.93
N GLU A 53 -27.32 5.87 4.06
CA GLU A 53 -26.21 6.00 3.12
C GLU A 53 -26.00 4.66 2.40
N ILE A 54 -26.23 4.67 1.08
CA ILE A 54 -26.06 3.52 0.20
C ILE A 54 -24.71 3.66 -0.49
N ILE A 55 -23.83 2.69 -0.29
CA ILE A 55 -22.49 2.63 -0.89
C ILE A 55 -22.50 1.54 -1.99
N GLU A 56 -22.50 1.96 -3.25
CA GLU A 56 -22.53 1.06 -4.41
C GLU A 56 -21.13 0.84 -4.98
N PHE A 57 -20.71 -0.43 -5.10
CA PHE A 57 -19.46 -0.80 -5.74
C PHE A 57 -19.74 -1.43 -7.12
N LYS A 58 -19.11 -0.91 -8.17
CA LYS A 58 -19.12 -1.59 -9.47
C LYS A 58 -18.15 -2.77 -9.44
N SER A 59 -18.68 -3.98 -9.47
CA SER A 59 -17.86 -5.18 -9.68
C SER A 59 -17.24 -5.14 -11.08
N LYS A 60 -15.92 -5.37 -11.17
CA LYS A 60 -15.22 -5.57 -12.45
C LYS A 60 -15.27 -7.03 -12.94
N ILE A 61 -15.92 -7.94 -12.19
CA ILE A 61 -16.08 -9.33 -12.61
C ILE A 61 -17.08 -9.34 -13.77
N LYS A 62 -16.57 -9.44 -15.00
CA LYS A 62 -17.38 -9.83 -16.15
C LYS A 62 -17.85 -11.26 -15.90
N GLN A 63 -19.17 -11.46 -15.78
CA GLN A 63 -19.78 -12.77 -15.97
C GLN A 63 -19.68 -13.17 -17.45
#